data_AF-A0A536AF75-F1
#
_entry.id   AF-A0A536AF75-F1
#
_cell.length_a   1.000
_cell.length_b   1.000
_cell.length_c   1.000
_cell.angle_alpha   90.00
_cell.angle_beta   90.00
_cell.angle_gamma   90.00
#
_symmetry.space_group_name_H-M   'P 1'
#
loop_
_entity.id
_entity.type
_entity.pdbx_description
1 polymer ?
#
loop_
_entity_poly.entity_id
_entity_poly.type
_entity_poly.pdbx_seq_one_letter_code
_entity_poly.pdbx_strand_id
1 'polypeptide(L)'
;MNVSPERFPDPAVDIDAPGEGEQAAVLAGGCFWCVEAVYKQLDGVTSVTSGYAGGTAETADYNVVSSGRTGHAEAVEVRFDPAKVSYGQLLKVFFSIAHDPTTRDRQGPDVGKQYRSVIFYANDAQRRVADAYIAQIDEAKVFDAPVVTEVVPLDRFYKAEDYHQDYAERNPSQPYIVYNAAPKVQKVRKYFADRVKVS
;
A
#
# COMPACT_ATOMS: atom_id res chain seq x y z
N MET A 1 12.95 -2.21 -5.42
CA MET A 1 12.60 -1.62 -6.73
C MET A 1 13.64 -0.61 -7.17
N ASN A 2 14.13 -0.78 -8.41
CA ASN A 2 15.14 0.06 -9.05
C ASN A 2 14.57 1.06 -10.07
N VAL A 3 13.24 1.18 -10.17
CA VAL A 3 12.56 2.14 -11.04
C VAL A 3 12.44 3.49 -10.32
N SER A 4 12.74 4.60 -11.01
CA SER A 4 12.54 5.95 -10.48
C SER A 4 11.04 6.28 -10.40
N PRO A 5 10.53 6.85 -9.28
CA PRO A 5 9.15 7.30 -9.18
C PRO A 5 8.71 8.32 -10.24
N GLU A 6 9.65 9.05 -10.84
CA GLU A 6 9.39 10.01 -11.93
C GLU A 6 8.93 9.34 -13.23
N ARG A 7 9.20 8.04 -13.41
CA ARG A 7 8.73 7.28 -14.57
C ARG A 7 7.24 6.91 -14.48
N PHE A 8 6.62 7.08 -13.31
CA PHE A 8 5.23 6.71 -13.10
C PHE A 8 4.33 7.86 -13.53
N PRO A 9 3.45 7.65 -14.52
CA PRO A 9 2.55 8.69 -14.96
C PRO A 9 1.56 9.03 -13.83
N ASP A 10 1.06 10.26 -13.84
CA ASP A 10 -0.05 10.64 -12.97
C ASP A 10 -1.31 9.87 -13.39
N PRO A 11 -2.14 9.42 -12.43
CA PRO A 11 -3.36 8.68 -12.73
C PRO A 11 -4.26 9.45 -13.69
N ALA A 12 -4.54 8.86 -14.86
CA ALA A 12 -5.43 9.45 -15.86
C ALA A 12 -6.91 9.33 -15.47
N VAL A 13 -7.23 8.40 -14.58
CA VAL A 13 -8.57 8.11 -14.09
C VAL A 13 -8.55 8.15 -12.57
N ASP A 14 -9.56 8.79 -11.97
CA ASP A 14 -9.78 8.78 -10.53
C ASP A 14 -11.28 8.64 -10.19
N ILE A 15 -11.61 8.57 -8.91
CA ILE A 15 -12.99 8.52 -8.44
C ILE A 15 -13.64 9.88 -8.65
N ASP A 16 -14.62 9.95 -9.56
CA ASP A 16 -15.41 11.14 -9.80
C ASP A 16 -16.30 11.43 -8.59
N ALA A 17 -16.28 12.67 -8.09
CA ALA A 17 -17.07 13.12 -6.94
C ALA A 17 -17.05 12.11 -5.76
N PRO A 18 -15.94 11.98 -5.04
CA PRO A 18 -15.69 10.93 -4.02
C PRO A 18 -16.68 10.90 -2.82
N GLY A 19 -17.72 11.72 -2.82
CA GLY A 19 -18.62 11.95 -1.70
C GLY A 19 -18.02 12.93 -0.70
N GLU A 20 -18.86 13.43 0.21
CA GLU A 20 -18.39 14.23 1.33
C GLU A 20 -17.83 13.29 2.41
N GLY A 21 -16.61 13.59 2.89
CA GLY A 21 -16.00 12.89 4.01
C GLY A 21 -14.75 12.08 3.65
N GLU A 22 -14.21 11.45 4.69
CA GLU A 22 -13.02 10.62 4.61
C GLU A 22 -13.28 9.33 3.81
N GLN A 23 -12.34 8.96 2.95
CA GLN A 23 -12.34 7.70 2.23
C GLN A 23 -11.29 6.73 2.79
N ALA A 24 -11.44 5.44 2.47
CA ALA A 24 -10.51 4.39 2.87
C ALA A 24 -10.03 3.56 1.67
N ALA A 25 -8.75 3.19 1.68
CA ALA A 25 -8.13 2.28 0.73
C ALA A 25 -7.43 1.14 1.49
N VAL A 26 -7.67 -0.12 1.09
CA VAL A 26 -6.99 -1.28 1.70
C VAL A 26 -5.98 -1.87 0.72
N LEU A 27 -4.70 -1.78 1.09
CA LEU A 27 -3.57 -2.06 0.20
C LEU A 27 -2.58 -3.03 0.87
N ALA A 28 -2.12 -4.04 0.13
CA ALA A 28 -1.11 -5.00 0.58
C ALA A 28 0.10 -4.99 -0.36
N GLY A 29 1.30 -4.82 0.21
CA GLY A 29 2.53 -4.61 -0.55
C GLY A 29 3.75 -5.15 0.19
N GLY A 30 3.63 -6.33 0.82
CA GLY A 30 4.66 -6.86 1.71
C GLY A 30 4.48 -6.41 3.14
N CYS A 31 5.59 -6.30 3.90
CA CYS A 31 5.54 -5.95 5.31
C CYS A 31 4.75 -4.66 5.56
N PHE A 32 3.65 -4.77 6.30
CA PHE A 32 2.76 -3.65 6.58
C PHE A 32 3.42 -2.49 7.34
N TRP A 33 4.49 -2.71 8.11
CA TRP A 33 5.23 -1.66 8.81
C TRP A 33 5.90 -0.70 7.83
N CYS A 34 6.39 -1.25 6.72
CA CYS A 34 7.02 -0.46 5.67
C CYS A 34 5.97 0.34 4.88
N VAL A 35 4.83 -0.30 4.58
CA VAL A 35 3.74 0.33 3.81
C VAL A 35 3.06 1.41 4.65
N GLU A 36 2.81 1.14 5.94
CA GLU A 36 2.30 2.11 6.91
C GLU A 36 3.18 3.35 6.97
N ALA A 37 4.50 3.17 7.16
CA ALA A 37 5.46 4.26 7.25
C ALA A 37 5.46 5.16 6.00
N VAL A 38 5.27 4.57 4.81
CA VAL A 38 5.16 5.29 3.53
C VAL A 38 3.93 6.19 3.51
N TYR A 39 2.74 5.63 3.78
CA TYR A 39 1.49 6.39 3.69
C TYR A 39 1.36 7.45 4.79
N LYS A 40 1.91 7.20 5.98
CA LYS A 40 1.89 8.20 7.08
C LYS A 40 2.55 9.52 6.70
N GLN A 41 3.44 9.55 5.71
CA GLN A 41 4.11 10.78 5.26
C GLN A 41 3.21 11.71 4.44
N LEU A 42 2.14 11.20 3.82
CA LEU A 42 1.40 11.93 2.79
C LEU A 42 0.42 12.95 3.39
N ASP A 43 0.44 14.20 2.92
CA ASP A 43 -0.64 15.15 3.19
C ASP A 43 -1.95 14.66 2.56
N GLY A 44 -3.05 14.88 3.28
CA GLY A 44 -4.35 14.29 2.97
C GLY A 44 -4.56 12.89 3.57
N VAL A 45 -3.53 12.12 3.91
CA VAL A 45 -3.71 10.87 4.67
C VAL A 45 -3.96 11.20 6.15
N THR A 46 -5.12 10.84 6.66
CA THR A 46 -5.56 11.15 8.02
C THR A 46 -5.12 10.07 9.02
N SER A 47 -5.19 8.80 8.64
CA SER A 47 -4.68 7.69 9.44
C SER A 47 -4.28 6.49 8.57
N VAL A 48 -3.40 5.65 9.10
CA VAL A 48 -3.00 4.39 8.48
C VAL A 48 -3.03 3.33 9.57
N THR A 49 -3.76 2.24 9.33
CA THR A 49 -3.88 1.13 10.28
C THR A 49 -3.30 -0.12 9.65
N SER A 50 -2.32 -0.75 10.31
CA SER A 50 -1.77 -2.05 9.92
C SER A 50 -2.73 -3.18 10.26
N GLY A 51 -2.88 -4.17 9.38
CA GLY A 51 -3.84 -5.26 9.57
C GLY A 51 -3.73 -6.39 8.55
N TYR A 52 -4.78 -7.20 8.52
CA TYR A 52 -4.89 -8.40 7.69
C TYR A 52 -6.16 -8.32 6.83
N ALA A 53 -6.05 -8.72 5.55
CA ALA A 53 -7.20 -8.78 4.63
C ALA A 53 -7.12 -9.98 3.68
N GLY A 54 -8.28 -10.46 3.22
CA GLY A 54 -8.39 -11.58 2.28
C GLY A 54 -8.53 -12.98 2.90
N GLY A 55 -8.32 -13.12 4.21
CA GLY A 55 -8.68 -14.31 4.99
C GLY A 55 -9.93 -14.10 5.85
N THR A 56 -10.14 -14.97 6.84
CA THR A 56 -11.31 -14.94 7.73
C THR A 56 -10.97 -14.34 9.11
N ALA A 57 -11.99 -13.99 9.88
CA ALA A 57 -11.83 -13.39 11.21
C ALA A 57 -11.10 -14.31 12.19
N GLU A 58 -11.34 -15.61 12.12
CA GLU A 58 -10.79 -16.62 13.04
C GLU A 58 -9.28 -16.80 12.87
N THR A 59 -8.74 -16.37 11.73
CA THR A 59 -7.33 -16.55 11.35
C THR A 59 -6.56 -15.23 11.27
N ALA A 60 -7.19 -14.12 11.67
CA ALA A 60 -6.60 -12.78 11.66
C ALA A 60 -5.77 -12.51 12.94
N ASP A 61 -4.71 -13.30 13.13
CA ASP A 61 -3.73 -13.20 14.23
C ASP A 61 -2.31 -13.28 13.65
N TYR A 62 -1.37 -12.50 14.16
CA TYR A 62 -0.02 -12.42 13.60
C TYR A 62 0.69 -13.78 13.52
N ASN A 63 0.58 -14.61 14.55
CA ASN A 63 1.27 -15.92 14.59
C ASN A 63 0.67 -16.88 13.56
N VAL A 64 -0.64 -16.77 13.32
CA VAL A 64 -1.35 -17.60 12.34
C VAL A 64 -1.05 -17.11 10.93
N VAL A 65 -1.08 -15.79 10.69
CA VAL A 65 -0.82 -15.17 9.38
C VAL A 65 0.64 -15.34 8.96
N SER A 66 1.60 -15.15 9.87
CA SER A 66 3.03 -15.31 9.60
C SER A 66 3.42 -16.74 9.20
N SER A 67 2.58 -17.74 9.49
CA SER A 67 2.76 -19.11 8.96
C SER A 67 2.59 -19.21 7.44
N GLY A 68 1.97 -18.22 6.80
CA GLY A 68 1.68 -18.18 5.36
C GLY A 68 0.59 -19.16 4.91
N ARG A 69 -0.13 -19.78 5.85
CA ARG A 69 -1.16 -20.81 5.58
C ARG A 69 -2.59 -20.26 5.52
N THR A 70 -2.78 -18.98 5.82
CA THR A 70 -4.08 -18.31 5.75
C THR A 70 -4.31 -17.69 4.37
N GLY A 71 -5.52 -17.19 4.14
CA GLY A 71 -5.82 -16.34 2.97
C GLY A 71 -5.35 -14.88 3.14
N HIS A 72 -4.87 -14.50 4.33
CA HIS A 72 -4.55 -13.11 4.64
C HIS A 72 -3.32 -12.62 3.88
N ALA A 73 -3.37 -11.35 3.50
CA ALA A 73 -2.20 -10.52 3.24
C ALA A 73 -2.00 -9.57 4.43
N GLU A 74 -0.74 -9.27 4.76
CA GLU A 74 -0.43 -8.07 5.52
C GLU A 74 -0.81 -6.85 4.68
N ALA A 75 -1.73 -6.06 5.21
CA ALA A 75 -2.36 -4.94 4.53
C ALA A 75 -2.38 -3.71 5.43
N VAL A 76 -2.61 -2.54 4.83
CA VAL A 76 -2.90 -1.31 5.54
C VAL A 76 -4.27 -0.77 5.11
N GLU A 77 -5.06 -0.28 6.06
CA GLU A 77 -6.19 0.61 5.78
C GLU A 77 -5.67 2.05 5.83
N VAL A 78 -5.64 2.71 4.67
CA VAL A 78 -5.27 4.12 4.53
C VAL A 78 -6.54 4.95 4.46
N ARG A 79 -6.77 5.76 5.49
CA ARG A 79 -7.84 6.75 5.52
C ARG A 79 -7.33 8.09 5.04
N PHE A 80 -8.10 8.76 4.20
CA PHE A 80 -7.65 9.98 3.53
C PHE A 80 -8.77 10.95 3.20
N ASP A 81 -8.41 12.23 3.14
CA ASP A 81 -9.22 13.33 2.64
C ASP A 81 -9.09 13.43 1.11
N PRO A 82 -10.15 13.07 0.35
CA PRO A 82 -10.11 13.08 -1.10
C PRO A 82 -9.97 14.49 -1.70
N ALA A 83 -10.17 15.56 -0.92
CA ALA A 83 -9.91 16.93 -1.36
C ALA A 83 -8.41 17.28 -1.39
N LYS A 84 -7.56 16.49 -0.72
CA LYS A 84 -6.11 16.71 -0.64
C LYS A 84 -5.31 15.66 -1.40
N VAL A 85 -5.72 14.40 -1.32
CA VAL A 85 -5.07 13.29 -2.01
C VAL A 85 -6.12 12.35 -2.60
N SER A 86 -5.96 12.00 -3.86
CA SER A 86 -6.91 11.13 -4.56
C SER A 86 -6.56 9.65 -4.43
N TYR A 87 -7.52 8.77 -4.70
CA TYR A 87 -7.27 7.32 -4.67
C TYR A 87 -6.20 6.92 -5.69
N GLY A 88 -6.24 7.48 -6.89
CA GLY A 88 -5.20 7.26 -7.90
C GLY A 88 -3.81 7.70 -7.41
N GLN A 89 -3.71 8.83 -6.70
CA GLN A 89 -2.43 9.29 -6.15
C GLN A 89 -1.88 8.33 -5.10
N LEU A 90 -2.74 7.73 -4.26
CA LEU A 90 -2.34 6.66 -3.35
C LEU A 90 -1.83 5.43 -4.10
N LEU A 91 -2.43 5.07 -5.23
CA LEU A 91 -1.94 3.99 -6.09
C LEU A 91 -0.61 4.34 -6.77
N LYS A 92 -0.40 5.59 -7.17
CA LYS A 92 0.90 6.04 -7.67
C LYS A 92 2.00 5.79 -6.62
N VAL A 93 1.76 6.12 -5.35
CA VAL A 93 2.71 5.83 -4.26
C VAL A 93 2.86 4.32 -4.03
N PHE A 94 1.76 3.56 -4.12
CA PHE A 94 1.75 2.09 -4.00
C PHE A 94 2.73 1.46 -5.00
N PHE A 95 2.55 1.75 -6.29
CA PHE A 95 3.34 1.15 -7.36
C PHE A 95 4.76 1.73 -7.50
N SER A 96 5.00 2.97 -7.09
CA SER A 96 6.31 3.61 -7.27
C SER A 96 7.26 3.51 -6.08
N ILE A 97 6.74 3.32 -4.86
CA ILE A 97 7.53 3.36 -3.63
C ILE A 97 7.23 2.21 -2.67
N ALA A 98 5.96 1.88 -2.45
CA ALA A 98 5.58 1.02 -1.33
C ALA A 98 6.18 -0.39 -1.44
N HIS A 99 6.22 -0.97 -2.63
CA HIS A 99 6.67 -2.35 -2.87
C HIS A 99 7.00 -2.59 -4.34
N ASP A 100 7.53 -3.77 -4.68
CA ASP A 100 7.75 -4.24 -6.05
C ASP A 100 6.54 -5.04 -6.57
N PRO A 101 5.72 -4.49 -7.47
CA PRO A 101 4.49 -5.13 -7.93
C PRO A 101 4.73 -6.27 -8.93
N THR A 102 5.99 -6.56 -9.28
CA THR A 102 6.35 -7.61 -10.25
C THR A 102 6.74 -8.93 -9.57
N THR A 103 6.90 -8.93 -8.25
CA THR A 103 7.30 -10.12 -7.47
C THR A 103 6.09 -10.78 -6.82
N ARG A 104 5.73 -11.97 -7.31
CA ARG A 104 4.64 -12.78 -6.76
C ARG A 104 5.00 -13.31 -5.36
N ASP A 105 4.07 -13.18 -4.41
CA ASP A 105 4.16 -13.72 -3.05
C ASP A 105 5.50 -13.42 -2.34
N ARG A 106 6.09 -12.23 -2.61
CA ARG A 106 7.38 -11.82 -2.06
C ARG A 106 7.57 -10.31 -2.14
N GLN A 107 8.21 -9.72 -1.14
CA GLN A 107 8.76 -8.36 -1.18
C GLN A 107 10.14 -8.30 -0.54
N GLY A 108 11.17 -8.12 -1.37
CA GLY A 108 12.56 -8.12 -0.89
C GLY A 108 12.88 -9.41 -0.12
N PRO A 109 13.28 -9.33 1.17
CA PRO A 109 13.57 -10.52 1.99
C PRO A 109 12.31 -11.27 2.46
N ASP A 110 11.13 -10.66 2.38
CA ASP A 110 9.89 -11.23 2.93
C ASP A 110 9.23 -12.12 1.89
N VAL A 111 9.08 -13.42 2.20
CA VAL A 111 8.59 -14.44 1.25
C VAL A 111 7.37 -15.12 1.81
N GLY A 112 6.29 -15.16 1.02
CA GLY A 112 5.04 -15.82 1.36
C GLY A 112 3.83 -15.07 0.84
N LYS A 113 2.68 -15.76 0.76
CA LYS A 113 1.42 -15.20 0.27
C LYS A 113 0.94 -14.02 1.13
N GLN A 114 1.31 -14.00 2.41
CA GLN A 114 1.02 -12.88 3.30
C GLN A 114 1.71 -11.58 2.87
N TYR A 115 2.74 -11.65 2.04
CA TYR A 115 3.47 -10.49 1.51
C TYR A 115 3.17 -10.18 0.04
N ARG A 116 2.14 -10.83 -0.53
CA ARG A 116 1.76 -10.62 -1.94
C ARG A 116 1.23 -9.21 -2.17
N SER A 117 1.31 -8.74 -3.42
CA SER A 117 0.77 -7.44 -3.80
C SER A 117 -0.73 -7.56 -4.11
N VAL A 118 -1.56 -6.81 -3.39
CA VAL A 118 -3.02 -6.80 -3.57
C VAL A 118 -3.58 -5.39 -3.36
N ILE A 119 -4.57 -5.02 -4.18
CA ILE A 119 -5.48 -3.91 -3.97
C ILE A 119 -6.84 -4.52 -3.62
N PHE A 120 -7.31 -4.28 -2.40
CA PHE A 120 -8.64 -4.70 -1.97
C PHE A 120 -9.62 -3.54 -2.20
N TYR A 121 -10.44 -3.62 -3.25
CA TYR A 121 -11.37 -2.54 -3.59
C TYR A 121 -12.66 -2.65 -2.78
N ALA A 122 -13.13 -1.52 -2.25
CA ALA A 122 -14.39 -1.44 -1.52
C ALA A 122 -15.62 -1.33 -2.43
N ASN A 123 -15.44 -0.88 -3.68
CA ASN A 123 -16.51 -0.66 -4.65
C ASN A 123 -15.97 -0.63 -6.09
N ASP A 124 -16.88 -0.59 -7.06
CA ASP A 124 -16.56 -0.59 -8.50
C ASP A 124 -15.75 0.64 -8.94
N ALA A 125 -15.90 1.79 -8.27
CA ALA A 125 -15.12 2.98 -8.60
C ALA A 125 -13.64 2.78 -8.28
N GLN A 126 -13.31 2.24 -7.09
CA GLN A 126 -11.93 1.88 -6.74
C GLN A 126 -11.37 0.82 -7.68
N ARG A 127 -12.15 -0.22 -7.99
CA ARG A 127 -11.74 -1.25 -8.95
C ARG A 127 -11.37 -0.65 -10.30
N ARG A 128 -12.23 0.20 -10.86
CA ARG A 128 -12.01 0.87 -12.15
C ARG A 128 -10.73 1.69 -12.15
N VAL A 129 -10.48 2.46 -11.09
CA VAL A 129 -9.26 3.29 -10.99
C VAL A 129 -8.02 2.41 -10.87
N ALA A 130 -8.07 1.33 -10.08
CA ALA A 130 -6.97 0.38 -9.94
C ALA A 130 -6.63 -0.31 -11.27
N ASP A 131 -7.64 -0.87 -11.94
CA ASP A 131 -7.47 -1.53 -13.23
C ASP A 131 -6.92 -0.56 -14.29
N ALA A 132 -7.45 0.68 -14.35
CA ALA A 132 -6.99 1.71 -15.27
C ALA A 132 -5.53 2.12 -14.99
N TYR A 133 -5.15 2.26 -13.73
CA TYR A 133 -3.80 2.68 -13.38
C TYR A 133 -2.76 1.59 -13.65
N ILE A 134 -3.09 0.32 -13.42
CA ILE A 134 -2.24 -0.82 -13.82
C ILE A 134 -2.03 -0.80 -15.35
N ALA A 135 -3.12 -0.66 -16.12
CA ALA A 135 -3.03 -0.58 -17.58
C ALA A 135 -2.16 0.61 -18.05
N GLN A 136 -2.27 1.75 -17.38
CA GLN A 136 -1.48 2.95 -17.68
C GLN A 136 0.02 2.73 -17.41
N ILE A 137 0.37 2.04 -16.32
CA ILE A 137 1.75 1.66 -15.99
C ILE A 137 2.32 0.67 -17.02
N ASP A 138 1.53 -0.31 -17.43
CA ASP A 138 1.92 -1.32 -18.42
C ASP A 138 2.14 -0.67 -19.80
N GLU A 139 1.26 0.22 -20.23
CA GLU A 139 1.40 0.98 -21.48
C GLU A 139 2.66 1.85 -21.47
N ALA A 140 2.93 2.52 -20.35
CA ALA A 140 4.14 3.33 -20.15
C ALA A 140 5.43 2.50 -20.01
N LYS A 141 5.32 1.15 -19.97
CA LYS A 141 6.45 0.22 -19.80
C LYS A 141 7.36 0.61 -18.65
N VAL A 142 6.74 0.98 -17.52
CA VAL A 142 7.47 1.42 -16.32
C VAL A 142 8.33 0.27 -15.78
N PHE A 143 7.79 -0.94 -15.81
CA PHE A 143 8.46 -2.18 -15.41
C PHE A 143 8.89 -3.02 -16.62
N ASP A 144 10.02 -3.72 -16.47
CA ASP A 144 10.49 -4.71 -17.46
C ASP A 144 9.75 -6.06 -17.34
N ALA A 145 9.14 -6.31 -16.18
CA ALA A 145 8.36 -7.49 -15.86
C ALA A 145 6.88 -7.11 -15.64
N PRO A 146 5.92 -8.01 -15.92
CA PRO A 146 4.51 -7.72 -15.76
C PRO A 146 4.16 -7.42 -14.30
N VAL A 147 3.21 -6.50 -14.10
CA VAL A 147 2.57 -6.28 -12.80
C VAL A 147 1.76 -7.53 -12.43
N VAL A 148 2.00 -8.08 -11.24
CA VAL A 148 1.30 -9.25 -10.70
C VAL A 148 0.34 -8.91 -9.56
N THR A 149 0.12 -7.61 -9.31
CA THR A 149 -0.80 -7.12 -8.29
C THR A 149 -2.22 -7.63 -8.52
N GLU A 150 -2.80 -8.26 -7.50
CA GLU A 150 -4.19 -8.70 -7.52
C GLU A 150 -5.14 -7.51 -7.26
N VAL A 151 -6.25 -7.42 -7.99
CA VAL A 151 -7.33 -6.45 -7.75
C VAL A 151 -8.60 -7.22 -7.40
N VAL A 152 -8.95 -7.28 -6.12
CA VAL A 152 -10.00 -8.17 -5.58
C VAL A 152 -10.94 -7.42 -4.63
N PRO A 153 -12.20 -7.85 -4.48
CA PRO A 153 -13.12 -7.16 -3.59
C PRO A 153 -12.65 -7.29 -2.13
N LEU A 154 -12.81 -6.21 -1.37
CA LEU A 154 -12.63 -6.22 0.08
C LEU A 154 -13.86 -6.84 0.74
N ASP A 155 -13.71 -8.03 1.33
CA ASP A 155 -14.74 -8.59 2.22
C ASP A 155 -14.67 -7.91 3.59
N ARG A 156 -13.51 -8.01 4.25
CA ARG A 156 -13.26 -7.37 5.54
C ARG A 156 -11.78 -7.06 5.76
N PHE A 157 -11.53 -5.99 6.51
CA PHE A 157 -10.22 -5.66 7.07
C PHE A 157 -10.20 -5.97 8.57
N TYR A 158 -9.13 -6.61 9.03
CA TYR A 158 -8.92 -6.96 10.43
C TYR A 158 -7.70 -6.21 10.96
N LYS A 159 -7.92 -5.26 11.87
CA LYS A 159 -6.83 -4.52 12.51
C LYS A 159 -5.87 -5.49 13.21
N ALA A 160 -4.57 -5.34 12.94
CA ALA A 160 -3.52 -6.09 13.63
C ALA A 160 -3.33 -5.57 15.07
N GLU A 161 -2.64 -6.37 15.87
CA GLU A 161 -2.35 -6.12 17.26
C GLU A 161 -1.68 -4.75 17.47
N ASP A 162 -1.97 -4.08 18.59
CA ASP A 162 -1.54 -2.69 18.83
C ASP A 162 -0.01 -2.50 18.83
N TYR A 163 0.75 -3.57 19.06
CA TYR A 163 2.21 -3.51 18.97
C TYR A 163 2.73 -3.42 17.53
N HIS A 164 1.92 -3.75 16.51
CA HIS A 164 2.26 -3.56 15.09
C HIS A 164 1.97 -2.17 14.56
N GLN A 165 1.14 -1.39 15.26
CA GLN A 165 0.78 -0.04 14.85
C GLN A 165 1.93 0.93 15.13
N ASP A 166 2.22 1.79 14.17
CA ASP A 166 3.30 2.79 14.23
C ASP A 166 4.69 2.16 14.46
N TYR A 167 4.87 0.91 14.03
CA TYR A 167 6.04 0.11 14.40
C TYR A 167 7.34 0.75 13.93
N ALA A 168 7.37 1.26 12.70
CA ALA A 168 8.55 1.92 12.13
C ALA A 168 8.93 3.21 12.88
N GLU A 169 7.92 3.96 13.33
CA GLU A 169 8.10 5.20 14.09
C GLU A 169 8.58 4.93 15.52
N ARG A 170 8.04 3.88 16.14
CA ARG A 170 8.40 3.45 17.50
C ARG A 170 9.77 2.75 17.56
N ASN A 171 10.21 2.17 16.45
CA ASN A 171 11.45 1.38 16.36
C ASN A 171 12.37 1.83 15.21
N PRO A 172 12.75 3.13 15.15
CA PRO A 172 13.43 3.69 13.97
C PRO A 172 14.86 3.17 13.77
N SER A 173 15.48 2.62 14.82
CA SER A 173 16.83 2.02 14.78
C SER A 173 16.82 0.51 14.59
N GLN A 174 15.65 -0.14 14.56
CA GLN A 174 15.57 -1.58 14.32
C GLN A 174 16.15 -1.87 12.92
N PRO A 175 17.10 -2.81 12.78
CA PRO A 175 17.77 -3.04 11.49
C PRO A 175 16.80 -3.25 10.32
N TYR A 176 15.73 -4.01 10.54
CA TYR A 176 14.74 -4.27 9.51
C TYR A 176 14.06 -2.97 9.02
N ILE A 177 13.67 -2.05 9.92
CA ILE A 177 13.11 -0.74 9.56
C ILE A 177 14.14 0.12 8.83
N VAL A 178 15.39 0.14 9.29
CA VAL A 178 16.47 0.91 8.65
C VAL A 178 16.72 0.44 7.22
N TYR A 179 16.68 -0.86 6.96
CA TYR A 179 16.95 -1.40 5.63
C TYR A 179 15.74 -1.38 4.69
N ASN A 180 14.52 -1.57 5.20
CA ASN A 180 13.34 -1.79 4.35
C ASN A 180 12.34 -0.63 4.34
N ALA A 181 12.11 0.05 5.48
CA ALA A 181 11.11 1.12 5.59
C ALA A 181 11.73 2.51 5.37
N ALA A 182 12.86 2.81 6.03
CA ALA A 182 13.48 4.13 5.98
C ALA A 182 13.85 4.59 4.55
N PRO A 183 14.37 3.74 3.65
CA PRO A 183 14.64 4.15 2.27
C PRO A 183 13.37 4.48 1.50
N LYS A 184 12.25 3.79 1.78
CA LYS A 184 10.96 4.08 1.15
C LYS A 184 10.43 5.44 1.63
N VAL A 185 10.49 5.71 2.93
CA VAL A 185 10.12 7.02 3.50
C VAL A 185 10.96 8.16 2.91
N GLN A 186 12.27 7.96 2.75
CA GLN A 186 13.14 8.94 2.10
C GLN A 186 12.74 9.19 0.64
N LYS A 187 12.37 8.14 -0.11
CA LYS A 187 11.84 8.28 -1.47
C LYS A 187 10.54 9.08 -1.50
N VAL A 188 9.62 8.88 -0.55
CA VAL A 188 8.39 9.69 -0.47
C VAL A 188 8.76 11.16 -0.28
N ARG A 189 9.60 11.46 0.71
CA ARG A 189 10.03 12.83 1.01
C ARG A 189 10.76 13.51 -0.15
N LYS A 190 11.46 12.73 -0.98
CA LYS A 190 12.18 13.24 -2.15
C LYS A 190 11.26 13.49 -3.34
N TYR A 191 10.46 12.50 -3.73
CA TYR A 191 9.73 12.49 -5.00
C TYR A 191 8.29 12.98 -4.89
N PHE A 192 7.76 13.08 -3.67
CA PHE A 192 6.42 13.57 -3.37
C PHE A 192 6.50 14.72 -2.35
N ALA A 193 7.54 15.55 -2.42
CA ALA A 193 7.83 16.59 -1.44
C ALA A 193 6.69 17.62 -1.29
N ASP A 194 5.98 17.92 -2.38
CA ASP A 194 4.79 18.78 -2.42
C ASP A 194 3.52 18.11 -1.83
N ARG A 195 3.60 16.82 -1.52
CA ARG A 195 2.52 15.98 -0.98
C ARG A 195 2.87 15.38 0.37
N VAL A 196 3.91 15.86 1.04
CA VAL A 196 4.27 15.40 2.39
C VAL A 196 3.66 16.34 3.43
N LYS A 197 3.21 15.79 4.55
CA LYS A 197 2.71 16.58 5.68
C LYS A 197 3.76 17.59 6.12
N VAL A 198 3.37 18.85 6.24
CA VAL A 198 4.20 19.88 6.88
C VAL A 198 4.24 19.55 8.38
N SER A 199 5.42 19.16 8.87
CA SER A 199 5.68 18.90 10.29
C SER A 199 5.85 20.18 11.09
#